data_AF-A0A382UEE4-F1
#
_entry.id   AF-A0A382UEE4-F1
#
_cell.length_a   1.000
_cell.length_b   1.000
_cell.length_c   1.000
_cell.angle_alpha   90.00
_cell.angle_beta   90.00
_cell.angle_gamma   90.00
#
_symmetry.space_group_name_H-M   'P 1'
#
loop_
_entity.id
_entity.type
_entity.pdbx_description
1 polymer ?
#
loop_
_entity_poly.entity_id
_entity_poly.type
_entity_poly.pdbx_seq_one_letter_code
_entity_poly.pdbx_strand_id
1 'polypeptide(L)'
;VDNQVRYILATDCGSTTTKAILIEKIGSEFHQTHRGEAPTTVEAPVDDVTVGVINAITEVQELAGRKLLENNQIIKPQTNDEGVDLYIS
;
A
#
# COMPACT_ATOMS: atom_id res chain seq x y z
N VAL A 1 -23.54 -9.13 4.74
CA VAL A 1 -22.26 -9.18 3.98
C VAL A 1 -21.18 -9.34 5.03
N ASP A 2 -20.44 -10.45 4.99
CA ASP A 2 -19.45 -10.77 6.02
C ASP A 2 -18.30 -9.75 5.89
N ASN A 3 -18.26 -8.76 6.79
CA ASN A 3 -17.39 -7.60 6.73
C ASN A 3 -15.99 -7.94 7.29
N GLN A 4 -15.41 -9.03 6.80
CA GLN A 4 -14.12 -9.53 7.27
C GLN A 4 -12.99 -8.86 6.49
N VAL A 5 -12.10 -8.18 7.21
CA VAL A 5 -10.86 -7.61 6.67
C VAL A 5 -10.01 -8.72 6.06
N ARG A 6 -9.63 -8.57 4.79
CA ARG A 6 -8.78 -9.50 4.04
C ARG A 6 -7.49 -8.85 3.55
N TYR A 7 -7.54 -7.59 3.14
CA TYR A 7 -6.41 -6.86 2.59
C TYR A 7 -6.17 -5.59 3.39
N ILE A 8 -4.96 -5.45 3.95
CA ILE A 8 -4.53 -4.26 4.69
C ILE A 8 -3.29 -3.71 4.00
N LEU A 9 -3.33 -2.45 3.62
CA LEU A 9 -2.16 -1.71 3.14
C LEU A 9 -1.61 -0.90 4.30
N ALA A 10 -0.30 -0.99 4.56
CA ALA A 10 0.35 -0.13 5.53
C ALA A 10 1.54 0.59 4.91
N THR A 11 1.73 1.86 5.24
CA THR A 11 2.88 2.65 4.82
C THR A 11 3.65 3.19 6.01
N ASP A 12 4.96 3.29 5.87
CA ASP A 12 5.86 3.90 6.85
C ASP A 12 6.79 4.88 6.14
N CYS A 13 6.67 6.16 6.48
CA CYS A 13 7.48 7.24 5.90
C CYS A 13 8.68 7.52 6.81
N GLY A 14 9.77 6.81 6.56
CA GLY A 14 11.04 7.07 7.24
C GLY A 14 11.79 8.28 6.67
N SER A 15 12.94 8.61 7.25
CA SER A 15 13.78 9.74 6.81
C SER A 15 14.42 9.54 5.44
N THR A 16 14.69 8.28 5.07
CA THR A 16 15.42 7.95 3.83
C THR A 16 14.54 7.19 2.85
N THR A 17 13.67 6.33 3.37
CA THR A 17 12.83 5.45 2.57
C THR A 17 11.40 5.48 3.07
N THR A 18 10.45 5.55 2.15
CA THR A 18 9.06 5.20 2.36
C THR A 18 8.86 3.72 2.03
N LYS A 19 8.25 2.97 2.94
CA LYS A 19 7.93 1.56 2.76
C LYS A 19 6.41 1.40 2.64
N ALA A 20 5.96 0.49 1.79
CA ALA A 20 4.60 0.02 1.73
C ALA A 20 4.58 -1.50 1.90
N ILE A 21 3.64 -2.04 2.67
CA ILE A 21 3.43 -3.48 2.81
C ILE A 21 1.97 -3.84 2.58
N LEU A 22 1.75 -4.96 1.88
CA LEU A 22 0.44 -5.60 1.79
C LEU A 22 0.40 -6.74 2.80
N ILE A 23 -0.62 -6.70 3.66
CA ILE A 23 -0.92 -7.75 4.62
C ILE A 23 -2.23 -8.42 4.18
N GLU A 24 -2.16 -9.72 3.93
CA GLU A 24 -3.29 -10.52 3.46
C GLU A 24 -3.72 -11.51 4.53
N LYS A 25 -5.04 -11.71 4.66
CA LYS A 25 -5.61 -12.77 5.47
C LYS A 25 -5.57 -14.09 4.69
N ILE A 26 -4.67 -14.99 5.08
CA ILE A 26 -4.53 -16.33 4.49
C ILE A 26 -5.05 -17.34 5.52
N GLY A 27 -6.21 -17.93 5.25
CA GLY A 27 -6.91 -18.76 6.24
C GLY A 27 -7.37 -17.92 7.45
N SER A 28 -6.85 -18.24 8.63
CA SER A 28 -7.15 -17.53 9.88
C SER A 28 -6.11 -16.49 10.30
N GLU A 29 -4.99 -16.39 9.57
CA GLU A 29 -3.84 -15.59 9.96
C GLU A 29 -3.61 -14.42 8.98
N PHE A 30 -2.96 -13.37 9.48
CA PHE A 30 -2.53 -12.24 8.66
C PHE A 30 -1.04 -12.38 8.36
N HIS A 31 -0.68 -12.34 7.08
CA HIS A 31 0.70 -12.43 6.62
C HIS A 31 1.07 -11.17 5.85
N GLN A 32 2.25 -10.63 6.10
CA GLN A 32 2.88 -9.70 5.16
C GLN A 32 3.27 -10.50 3.91
N THR A 33 2.62 -10.23 2.79
CA THR A 33 2.82 -10.99 1.54
C THR A 33 3.71 -10.24 0.56
N HIS A 34 3.57 -8.92 0.50
CA HIS A 34 4.31 -8.07 -0.44
C HIS A 34 4.85 -6.82 0.26
N ARG A 35 5.96 -6.31 -0.27
CA ARG A 35 6.64 -5.13 0.26
C ARG A 35 7.25 -4.33 -0.89
N GLY A 36 6.99 -3.03 -0.89
CA GLY A 36 7.58 -2.06 -1.80
C GLY A 36 8.31 -0.97 -1.01
N GLU A 37 9.31 -0.37 -1.64
CA GLU A 37 10.14 0.69 -1.10
C GLU A 37 10.41 1.77 -2.14
N ALA A 38 10.28 3.02 -1.72
CA ALA A 38 10.69 4.16 -2.53
C ALA A 38 11.53 5.13 -1.67
N PRO A 39 12.41 5.95 -2.27
CA PRO A 39 13.01 7.06 -1.55
C PRO A 39 11.95 7.97 -0.94
N THR A 40 12.18 8.46 0.28
CA THR A 40 11.31 9.48 0.88
C THR A 40 11.51 10.80 0.13
N THR A 41 10.41 11.47 -0.20
CA THR A 41 10.42 12.68 -1.05
C THR A 41 10.11 13.97 -0.27
N VAL A 42 10.59 14.05 0.97
CA VAL A 42 10.40 15.22 1.87
C VAL A 42 11.41 16.35 1.63
N GLU A 43 12.34 16.18 0.70
CA GLU A 43 13.33 17.20 0.34
C GLU A 43 13.16 17.68 -1.11
N ALA A 44 13.69 18.87 -1.40
CA ALA A 44 13.80 19.39 -2.75
C ALA A 44 14.55 18.40 -3.66
N PRO A 45 14.17 18.26 -4.94
CA PRO A 45 13.23 19.10 -5.69
C PRO A 45 11.76 18.65 -5.63
N VAL A 46 11.43 17.55 -4.93
CA VAL A 46 10.06 17.01 -4.90
C VAL A 46 9.24 17.68 -3.79
N ASP A 47 9.77 17.69 -2.57
CA ASP A 47 9.15 18.34 -1.40
C ASP A 47 7.67 17.96 -1.18
N ASP A 48 7.34 16.69 -1.42
CA ASP A 48 6.01 16.11 -1.26
C ASP A 48 6.14 14.63 -0.88
N VAL A 49 5.86 14.31 0.39
CA VAL A 49 5.93 12.93 0.93
C VAL A 49 4.99 11.95 0.22
N THR A 50 3.90 12.45 -0.37
CA THR A 50 2.89 11.60 -1.04
C THR A 50 3.48 10.91 -2.25
N VAL A 51 4.47 11.51 -2.93
CA VAL A 51 5.15 10.90 -4.08
C VAL A 51 5.87 9.62 -3.68
N GLY A 52 6.63 9.64 -2.57
CA GLY A 52 7.28 8.44 -2.04
C GLY A 52 6.28 7.36 -1.62
N VAL A 53 5.14 7.75 -1.03
CA VAL A 53 4.05 6.83 -0.67
C VAL A 53 3.45 6.17 -1.92
N ILE A 54 3.09 6.95 -2.93
CA ILE A 54 2.50 6.44 -4.17
C ILE A 54 3.48 5.53 -4.90
N ASN A 55 4.75 5.86 -4.94
CA ASN A 55 5.79 5.02 -5.55
C ASN A 55 5.94 3.69 -4.82
N ALA A 56 6.00 3.70 -3.48
CA ALA A 56 6.10 2.48 -2.69
C ALA A 56 4.86 1.58 -2.85
N ILE A 57 3.66 2.16 -2.88
CA ILE A 57 2.41 1.40 -3.12
C ILE A 57 2.36 0.87 -4.56
N THR A 58 2.89 1.61 -5.54
CA THR A 58 2.95 1.18 -6.94
C THR A 58 3.78 -0.10 -7.08
N GLU A 59 4.94 -0.16 -6.43
CA GLU A 59 5.76 -1.38 -6.41
C GLU A 59 5.00 -2.57 -5.77
N VAL A 60 4.28 -2.34 -4.67
CA VAL A 60 3.43 -3.38 -4.06
C VAL A 60 2.34 -3.86 -5.03
N GLN A 61 1.68 -2.95 -5.73
CA GLN A 61 0.65 -3.27 -6.73
C GLN A 61 1.21 -4.16 -7.86
N GLU A 62 2.41 -3.85 -8.36
CA GLU A 62 3.09 -4.62 -9.40
C GLU A 62 3.47 -6.02 -8.90
N LEU A 63 4.06 -6.11 -7.71
CA LEU A 63 4.47 -7.38 -7.10
C LEU A 63 3.27 -8.28 -6.76
N ALA A 64 2.18 -7.69 -6.26
CA ALA A 64 0.98 -8.42 -5.87
C ALA A 64 0.07 -8.78 -7.06
N GLY A 65 0.31 -8.19 -8.25
CA GLY A 65 -0.61 -8.32 -9.39
C GLY A 65 -2.02 -7.82 -9.08
N ARG A 66 -2.15 -6.87 -8.14
CA ARG A 66 -3.43 -6.36 -7.62
C ARG A 66 -3.45 -4.86 -7.75
N LYS A 67 -4.43 -4.29 -8.45
CA LYS A 67 -4.56 -2.83 -8.56
C LYS A 67 -4.88 -2.24 -7.18
N LEU A 68 -4.03 -1.37 -6.65
CA LEU A 68 -4.19 -0.71 -5.35
C LEU A 68 -4.50 0.78 -5.47
N LEU A 69 -4.13 1.39 -6.61
CA LEU A 69 -4.26 2.83 -6.84
C LEU A 69 -5.14 3.12 -8.07
N GLU A 70 -5.96 4.15 -7.94
CA GLU A 70 -6.69 4.79 -9.05
C GLU A 70 -6.46 6.29 -8.96
N ASN A 71 -5.88 6.92 -9.98
CA ASN A 71 -5.55 8.35 -9.98
C ASN A 71 -4.78 8.79 -8.71
N ASN A 72 -3.75 8.02 -8.31
CA ASN A 72 -2.96 8.22 -7.08
C ASN A 72 -3.79 8.20 -5.78
N GLN A 73 -4.98 7.59 -5.78
CA GLN A 73 -5.79 7.36 -4.59
C GLN A 73 -5.89 5.87 -4.31
N ILE A 74 -5.79 5.49 -3.03
CA ILE A 74 -5.95 4.10 -2.61
C ILE A 74 -7.40 3.67 -2.84
N ILE A 75 -7.57 2.58 -3.59
CA ILE A 75 -8.88 1.98 -3.83
C ILE A 75 -9.34 1.31 -2.52
N LYS A 76 -10.44 1.81 -1.96
CA LYS A 76 -11.07 1.26 -0.74
C LYS A 76 -12.59 1.51 -0.74
N PRO A 77 -13.43 0.57 -0.24
CA PRO A 77 -13.04 -0.77 0.19
C PRO A 77 -12.56 -1.62 -0.99
N GLN A 78 -11.90 -2.74 -0.71
CA GLN A 78 -11.51 -3.67 -1.78
C GLN A 78 -12.75 -4.19 -2.51
N THR A 79 -12.58 -4.42 -3.81
CA THR A 79 -13.49 -5.21 -4.63
C THR A 79 -12.73 -6.44 -5.14
N ASN A 80 -13.42 -7.39 -5.78
CA ASN A 80 -12.90 -8.67 -6.29
C ASN A 80 -11.36 -8.74 -6.36
N ASP A 81 -10.78 -8.01 -7.31
CA ASP A 81 -9.36 -8.10 -7.64
C ASP A 81 -8.60 -6.78 -7.41
N GLU A 82 -9.20 -5.79 -6.73
CA GLU A 82 -8.62 -4.45 -6.58
C GLU A 82 -8.85 -3.85 -5.19
N GLY A 83 -7.92 -3.00 -4.76
CA GLY A 83 -8.00 -2.22 -3.53
C GLY A 83 -7.77 -3.01 -2.25
N VAL A 84 -7.93 -2.31 -1.13
CA VAL A 84 -7.75 -2.84 0.24
C VAL A 84 -8.94 -2.51 1.14
N ASP A 85 -9.13 -3.30 2.19
CA ASP A 85 -10.16 -3.05 3.21
C ASP A 85 -9.73 -1.93 4.16
N LEU A 86 -8.45 -1.92 4.55
CA LEU A 86 -7.88 -0.98 5.49
C LEU A 86 -6.58 -0.39 4.95
N TYR A 87 -6.36 0.88 5.29
CA TYR A 87 -5.09 1.58 5.07
C TYR A 87 -4.63 2.24 6.36
N ILE A 88 -3.35 2.08 6.69
CA ILE A 88 -2.72 2.64 7.89
C ILE A 88 -1.40 3.30 7.48
N SER A 89 -1.10 4.48 8.01
CA SER A 89 0.16 5.17 7.83
C SER A 89 0.67 5.74 9.14
#